data_AF-A0A2D8XM65-F1
#
_entry.id   AF-A0A2D8XM65-F1
#
_cell.length_a   1.000
_cell.length_b   1.000
_cell.length_c   1.000
_cell.angle_alpha   90.00
_cell.angle_beta   90.00
_cell.angle_gamma   90.00
#
_symmetry.space_group_name_H-M   'P 1'
#
loop_
_entity.id
_entity.type
_entity.pdbx_description
1 polymer ?
#
loop_
_entity_poly.entity_id
_entity_poly.type
_entity_poly.pdbx_seq_one_letter_code
_entity_poly.pdbx_strand_id
1 'polypeptide(L)'
;MATVYVVQRPTQNKFGWTPDLSDAAKYGELEIIFEPSEQPQFSPAPAIHKAKKILKDFSEDDYLLWAGGGDPTAVMIACMAASQVSPKVSILRWERNFDTHRDRRKGWYMPCTLEMRS
;
A
#
# COMPACT_ATOMS: atom_id res chain seq x y z
N MET A 1 -3.81 -16.81 -5.31
CA MET A 1 -2.87 -15.85 -5.93
C MET A 1 -2.62 -14.77 -4.91
N ALA A 2 -1.41 -14.21 -4.83
CA ALA A 2 -1.14 -13.11 -3.93
C ALA A 2 -1.95 -11.87 -4.31
N THR A 3 -2.27 -11.04 -3.33
CA THR A 3 -2.97 -9.77 -3.48
C THR A 3 -2.06 -8.62 -3.06
N VAL A 4 -2.05 -7.55 -3.85
CA VAL A 4 -1.39 -6.29 -3.53
C VAL A 4 -2.45 -5.29 -3.11
N TYR A 5 -2.56 -5.10 -1.80
CA TYR A 5 -3.46 -4.15 -1.19
C TYR A 5 -2.90 -2.74 -1.29
N VAL A 6 -3.41 -1.97 -2.24
CA VAL A 6 -3.09 -0.55 -2.41
C VAL A 6 -3.83 0.22 -1.32
N VAL A 7 -3.08 0.78 -0.38
CA VAL A 7 -3.62 1.46 0.81
C VAL A 7 -4.62 2.54 0.40
N GLN A 8 -4.24 3.39 -0.55
CA GLN A 8 -5.16 4.38 -1.11
C GLN A 8 -4.89 4.53 -2.60
N ARG A 9 -5.96 4.61 -3.39
CA ARG A 9 -5.84 4.79 -4.84
C ARG A 9 -5.01 6.05 -5.13
N PRO A 10 -3.91 5.95 -5.90
CA PRO A 10 -3.11 7.12 -6.24
C PRO A 10 -3.90 8.10 -7.10
N THR A 11 -3.69 9.39 -6.84
CA THR A 11 -4.21 10.49 -7.65
C THR A 11 -3.10 11.34 -8.21
N GLN A 12 -3.45 12.21 -9.15
CA GLN A 12 -2.51 13.15 -9.73
C GLN A 12 -1.99 14.10 -8.64
N ASN A 13 -0.67 14.16 -8.50
CA ASN A 13 -0.02 15.07 -7.56
C ASN A 13 0.05 16.51 -8.10
N LYS A 14 0.59 17.42 -7.29
CA LYS A 14 0.77 18.85 -7.63
C LYS A 14 1.64 19.11 -8.87
N PHE A 15 2.36 18.10 -9.35
CA PHE A 15 3.24 18.16 -10.52
C PHE A 15 2.61 17.48 -11.76
N GLY A 16 1.32 17.16 -11.72
CA GLY A 16 0.61 16.53 -12.85
C GLY A 16 0.91 15.04 -13.01
N TRP A 17 1.51 14.39 -12.02
CA TRP A 17 1.93 12.99 -12.11
C TRP A 17 1.09 12.07 -11.20
N THR A 18 0.64 10.95 -11.76
CA THR A 18 -0.02 9.86 -11.03
C THR A 18 0.89 8.62 -11.07
N PRO A 19 1.18 7.99 -9.92
CA PRO A 19 1.87 6.70 -9.87
C PRO A 19 1.24 5.64 -10.79
N ASP A 20 2.08 4.95 -11.58
CA ASP A 20 1.69 3.77 -12.37
C ASP A 20 1.89 2.51 -11.52
N LEU A 21 0.86 1.68 -11.42
CA LEU A 21 0.85 0.45 -10.60
C LEU A 21 1.10 -0.82 -11.42
N SER A 22 1.36 -0.70 -12.73
CA SER A 22 1.56 -1.84 -13.63
C SER A 22 2.68 -2.78 -13.17
N ASP A 23 3.75 -2.22 -12.59
CA ASP A 23 4.84 -3.03 -12.01
C ASP A 23 4.44 -3.73 -10.70
N ALA A 24 3.56 -3.13 -9.91
CA ALA A 24 3.04 -3.77 -8.69
C ALA A 24 2.12 -4.95 -9.01
N ALA A 25 1.36 -4.88 -10.10
CA ALA A 25 0.49 -5.97 -10.56
C ALA A 25 1.25 -7.26 -10.90
N LYS A 26 2.58 -7.21 -11.05
CA LYS A 26 3.44 -8.39 -11.20
C LYS A 26 3.55 -9.23 -9.92
N TYR A 27 3.27 -8.64 -8.75
CA TYR A 27 3.32 -9.31 -7.45
C TYR A 27 1.99 -9.98 -7.07
N GLY A 28 0.88 -9.54 -7.66
CA GLY A 28 -0.45 -10.03 -7.30
C GLY A 28 -1.58 -9.18 -7.87
N GLU A 29 -2.83 -9.59 -7.60
CA GLU A 29 -4.01 -8.82 -7.97
C GLU A 29 -4.08 -7.53 -7.15
N LEU A 30 -4.37 -6.40 -7.79
CA LEU A 30 -4.45 -5.11 -7.09
C LEU A 30 -5.81 -4.95 -6.43
N GLU A 31 -5.83 -4.75 -5.11
CA GLU A 31 -7.04 -4.44 -4.35
C GLU A 31 -6.91 -3.08 -3.65
N ILE A 32 -7.90 -2.19 -3.80
CA ILE A 32 -7.87 -0.86 -3.19
C ILE A 32 -8.55 -0.89 -1.82
N ILE A 33 -7.87 -0.43 -0.77
CA ILE A 33 -8.49 -0.29 0.57
C ILE A 33 -9.30 1.01 0.66
N PHE A 34 -8.69 2.14 0.29
CA PHE A 34 -9.31 3.46 0.35
C PHE A 34 -9.32 4.16 -1.00
N GLU A 35 -10.44 4.80 -1.33
CA GLU A 35 -10.57 5.71 -2.45
C GLU A 35 -10.04 7.11 -2.09
N PRO A 36 -9.73 7.97 -3.08
CA PRO A 36 -9.12 9.28 -2.80
C PRO A 36 -10.01 10.24 -2.01
N SER A 37 -11.33 10.06 -2.09
CA SER A 37 -12.31 10.86 -1.35
C SER A 37 -12.38 10.47 0.13
N GLU A 38 -11.88 9.28 0.49
CA GLU A 38 -11.87 8.81 1.87
C GLU A 38 -10.69 9.42 2.62
N GLN A 39 -10.98 10.01 3.79
CA GLN A 39 -9.99 10.68 4.62
C GLN A 39 -9.96 10.03 6.02
N PRO A 40 -9.28 8.87 6.18
CA PRO A 40 -9.20 8.14 7.44
C PRO A 40 -8.84 8.98 8.67
N GLN A 41 -8.04 10.04 8.53
CA GLN A 41 -7.67 10.97 9.60
C GLN A 41 -8.90 11.67 10.23
N PHE A 42 -9.96 11.94 9.45
CA PHE A 42 -11.18 12.59 9.94
C PHE A 42 -12.27 11.62 10.33
N SER A 43 -12.15 10.33 9.97
CA SER A 43 -13.13 9.29 10.26
C SER A 43 -12.45 7.95 10.54
N PRO A 44 -11.66 7.87 11.63
CA PRO A 44 -10.79 6.72 11.88
C PRO A 44 -11.57 5.44 12.17
N ALA A 45 -12.68 5.51 12.93
CA ALA A 45 -13.45 4.30 13.28
C ALA A 45 -14.06 3.59 12.04
N PRO A 46 -14.77 4.29 11.13
CA PRO A 46 -15.20 3.70 9.86
C PRO A 46 -14.04 3.15 9.02
N ALA A 47 -12.92 3.90 8.95
CA ALA A 47 -11.75 3.48 8.18
C ALA A 47 -11.12 2.19 8.73
N ILE A 48 -11.00 2.06 10.05
CA ILE A 48 -10.53 0.84 10.72
C ILE A 48 -11.46 -0.33 10.42
N HIS A 49 -12.78 -0.13 10.52
CA HIS A 49 -13.75 -1.18 10.22
C HIS A 49 -13.64 -1.67 8.77
N LYS A 50 -13.53 -0.74 7.82
CA LYS A 50 -13.36 -1.05 6.40
C LYS A 50 -12.06 -1.81 6.14
N ALA A 51 -10.92 -1.32 6.66
CA ALA A 51 -9.62 -1.97 6.49
C ALA A 51 -9.61 -3.38 7.06
N LYS A 52 -10.16 -3.59 8.28
CA LYS A 52 -10.29 -4.93 8.88
C LYS A 52 -11.14 -5.87 8.04
N LYS A 53 -12.20 -5.36 7.39
CA LYS A 53 -13.06 -6.17 6.52
C LYS A 53 -12.35 -6.60 5.25
N ILE A 54 -11.62 -5.70 4.61
CA ILE A 54 -10.87 -5.96 3.37
C ILE A 54 -9.69 -6.89 3.64
N LEU A 55 -8.92 -6.60 4.70
CA LEU A 55 -7.71 -7.35 5.07
C LEU A 55 -8.00 -8.59 5.93
N LYS A 56 -9.26 -9.04 6.04
CA LYS A 56 -9.63 -10.14 6.95
C LYS A 56 -8.92 -11.46 6.64
N ASP A 57 -8.61 -11.68 5.35
CA ASP A 57 -7.98 -12.89 4.82
C ASP A 57 -6.52 -12.62 4.39
N PHE A 58 -5.93 -11.49 4.82
CA PHE A 58 -4.55 -11.13 4.50
C PHE A 58 -3.58 -12.19 5.02
N SER A 59 -2.67 -12.62 4.14
CA SER A 59 -1.71 -13.70 4.36
C SER A 59 -0.26 -13.25 4.18
N GLU A 60 0.68 -14.14 4.48
CA GLU A 60 2.12 -13.87 4.37
C GLU A 60 2.62 -13.68 2.93
N ASP A 61 1.82 -14.14 1.96
CA ASP A 61 2.10 -14.04 0.52
C ASP A 61 1.58 -12.71 -0.07
N ASP A 62 0.76 -11.98 0.69
CA ASP A 62 0.18 -10.71 0.26
C ASP A 62 1.08 -9.52 0.57
N TYR A 63 0.78 -8.40 -0.09
CA TYR A 63 1.56 -7.18 0.05
C TYR A 63 0.70 -5.96 0.34
N LEU A 64 1.20 -5.07 1.21
CA LEU A 64 0.70 -3.71 1.33
C LEU A 64 1.49 -2.79 0.40
N LEU A 65 0.79 -1.94 -0.35
CA LEU A 65 1.39 -0.94 -1.22
C LEU A 65 0.90 0.47 -0.87
N TRP A 66 1.85 1.35 -0.54
CA TRP A 66 1.60 2.78 -0.51
C TRP A 66 2.23 3.44 -1.73
N ALA A 67 1.41 3.69 -2.75
CA ALA A 67 1.83 4.25 -4.04
C ALA A 67 2.29 5.72 -3.99
N GLY A 68 2.20 6.36 -2.82
CA GLY A 68 2.57 7.74 -2.59
C GLY A 68 1.38 8.71 -2.68
N GLY A 69 1.41 9.73 -1.81
CA GLY A 69 0.27 10.63 -1.61
C GLY A 69 -0.81 10.02 -0.71
N GLY A 70 -1.91 10.74 -0.52
CA GLY A 70 -3.00 10.30 0.34
C GLY A 70 -2.74 10.53 1.84
N ASP A 71 -3.58 9.90 2.65
CA ASP A 71 -3.64 10.08 4.09
C ASP A 71 -2.65 9.15 4.82
N PRO A 72 -1.67 9.67 5.60
CA PRO A 72 -0.76 8.85 6.38
C PRO A 72 -1.47 7.93 7.39
N THR A 73 -2.61 8.35 7.93
CA THR A 73 -3.43 7.54 8.85
C THR A 73 -3.97 6.29 8.14
N ALA A 74 -4.22 6.35 6.83
CA ALA A 74 -4.61 5.18 6.04
C ALA A 74 -3.54 4.07 6.08
N VAL A 75 -2.27 4.46 5.94
CA VAL A 75 -1.13 3.53 5.99
C VAL A 75 -1.02 2.89 7.38
N MET A 76 -1.13 3.70 8.44
CA MET A 76 -1.09 3.20 9.82
C MET A 76 -2.21 2.18 10.09
N ILE A 77 -3.44 2.50 9.67
CA ILE A 77 -4.59 1.62 9.85
C ILE A 77 -4.41 0.31 9.08
N ALA A 78 -3.96 0.36 7.82
CA ALA A 78 -3.75 -0.83 7.00
C ALA A 78 -2.68 -1.75 7.60
N CYS A 79 -1.53 -1.20 8.01
CA CYS A 79 -0.47 -1.98 8.65
C CYS A 79 -0.93 -2.63 9.96
N MET A 80 -1.63 -1.88 10.82
CA MET A 80 -2.16 -2.40 12.10
C MET A 80 -3.25 -3.46 11.90
N ALA A 81 -4.07 -3.34 10.85
CA ALA A 81 -5.09 -4.32 10.52
C ALA A 81 -4.46 -5.62 9.99
N ALA A 82 -3.50 -5.51 9.06
CA ALA A 82 -2.78 -6.67 8.52
C ALA A 82 -2.01 -7.43 9.61
N SER A 83 -1.35 -6.73 10.53
CA SER A 83 -0.59 -7.37 11.62
C SER A 83 -1.45 -8.09 12.66
N GLN A 84 -2.77 -7.84 12.69
CA GLN A 84 -3.69 -8.56 13.59
C GLN A 84 -4.01 -9.96 13.07
N VAL A 85 -3.94 -10.17 11.76
CA VAL A 85 -4.34 -11.43 11.10
C VAL A 85 -3.15 -12.22 10.58
N SER A 86 -2.03 -11.57 10.29
CA SER A 86 -0.80 -12.22 9.81
C SER A 86 0.39 -11.92 10.71
N PRO A 87 1.23 -12.92 11.06
CA PRO A 87 2.48 -12.71 11.80
C PRO A 87 3.55 -12.01 10.96
N LYS A 88 3.40 -11.99 9.63
CA LYS A 88 4.33 -11.40 8.68
C LYS A 88 3.58 -10.45 7.75
N VAL A 89 4.08 -9.22 7.62
CA VAL A 89 3.48 -8.21 6.75
C VAL A 89 4.53 -7.75 5.74
N SER A 90 4.29 -8.05 4.47
CA SER A 90 5.17 -7.61 3.38
C SER A 90 4.70 -6.28 2.81
N ILE A 91 5.61 -5.34 2.62
CA ILE A 91 5.34 -4.01 2.05
C ILE A 91 6.07 -3.88 0.72
N LEU A 92 5.38 -3.51 -0.35
CA LEU A 92 6.01 -3.15 -1.62
C LEU A 92 6.48 -1.70 -1.58
N ARG A 93 7.79 -1.52 -1.41
CA ARG A 93 8.45 -0.22 -1.40
C ARG A 93 8.93 0.14 -2.80
N TRP A 94 8.64 1.36 -3.25
CA TRP A 94 9.14 1.87 -4.53
C TRP A 94 10.59 2.37 -4.41
N GLU A 95 11.50 1.70 -5.11
CA GLU A 95 12.90 2.11 -5.25
C GLU A 95 13.12 2.90 -6.52
N ARG A 96 13.95 3.94 -6.41
CA ARG A 96 14.32 4.79 -7.56
C ARG A 96 15.66 4.31 -8.11
N ASN A 97 15.80 4.34 -9.43
CA ASN A 97 17.09 4.12 -10.06
C ASN A 97 17.99 5.34 -9.80
N PHE A 98 19.06 5.17 -9.01
CA PHE A 98 19.98 6.25 -8.66
C PHE A 98 20.97 6.61 -9.79
N ASP A 99 21.27 5.67 -10.69
CA ASP A 99 22.30 5.85 -11.73
C ASP A 99 21.82 6.65 -12.94
N THR A 100 20.51 6.83 -13.10
CA THR A 100 19.93 7.56 -14.24
C THR A 100 19.20 8.82 -13.79
N HIS A 101 19.91 9.95 -13.82
CA HIS A 101 19.35 11.30 -14.02
C HIS A 101 18.03 11.62 -13.27
N ARG A 102 17.94 11.43 -11.94
CA ARG A 102 16.80 11.87 -11.07
C ARG A 102 15.38 11.67 -11.63
N ASP A 103 15.16 10.73 -12.55
CA ASP A 103 13.85 10.49 -13.12
C ASP A 103 13.03 9.67 -12.13
N ARG A 104 12.14 10.35 -11.39
CA ARG A 104 11.32 9.74 -10.33
C ARG A 104 10.34 8.69 -10.87
N ARG A 105 10.19 8.59 -12.19
CA ARG A 105 9.33 7.63 -12.89
C ARG A 105 10.02 6.29 -13.16
N LYS A 106 11.35 6.24 -13.08
CA LYS A 106 12.13 5.01 -13.31
C LYS A 106 12.54 4.38 -11.99
N GLY A 107 11.97 3.21 -11.73
CA GLY A 107 12.15 2.51 -10.47
C GLY A 107 11.66 1.08 -10.55
N TRP A 108 11.68 0.40 -9.42
CA TRP A 108 11.11 -0.94 -9.26
C TRP A 108 10.57 -1.09 -7.84
N TYR A 109 9.63 -2.01 -7.66
CA TYR A 109 9.18 -2.38 -6.33
C TYR A 109 10.14 -3.37 -5.69
N MET A 110 10.41 -3.19 -4.40
CA MET A 110 11.20 -4.10 -3.58
C MET A 110 10.36 -4.49 -2.36
N PRO A 111 10.09 -5.80 -2.16
CA PRO A 111 9.44 -6.28 -0.95
C PRO A 111 10.29 -5.99 0.28
N CYS A 112 9.68 -5.40 1.29
CA CYS A 112 10.21 -5.24 2.64
C CYS A 112 9.32 -6.03 3.58
N THR A 113 9.83 -7.13 4.13
CA THR A 113 9.08 -8.00 5.04
C THR A 113 9.25 -7.52 6.47
N LEU A 114 8.14 -7.36 7.19
CA LEU A 114 8.11 -7.11 8.62
C LEU A 114 7.67 -8.40 9.34
N GLU A 115 8.56 -8.97 10.14
CA GLU A 115 8.22 -10.06 11.06
C GLU A 115 7.69 -9.46 12.36
N MET A 116 6.40 -9.62 12.61
CA MET A 116 5.70 -8.98 13.73
C MET A 116 5.73 -9.84 15.00
N ARG A 117 6.18 -11.09 14.91
CA ARG A 117 6.35 -12.01 16.04
C ARG A 117 7.79 -12.53 16.05
N SER A 118 8.53 -12.17 17.10
CA SER A 118 9.85 -12.73 17.44
C SER A 118 9.73 -14.06 18.15
#